data_AF-A0A6B1BHG1-F1
#
_entry.id   AF-A0A6B1BHG1-F1
#
_cell.length_a   1.000
_cell.length_b   1.000
_cell.length_c   1.000
_cell.angle_alpha   90.00
_cell.angle_beta   90.00
_cell.angle_gamma   90.00
#
_symmetry.space_group_name_H-M   'P 1'
#
loop_
_entity.id
_entity.type
_entity.pdbx_description
1 polymer ?
#
loop_
_entity_poly.entity_id
_entity_poly.type
_entity_poly.pdbx_seq_one_letter_code
_entity_poly.pdbx_strand_id
1 'polypeptide(L)'
;MGSAYLKQGDVVIASWATGVEVLISTKTMLSSYAKNLRNRFEEGYGDAKNLRGRHPLSALGFLFVAGNDISDAELGFAVDMLRKLRSEPDVYDCACLLLIEGAPTSKAPVDGPDSGDEVTLPSTGRVAVVHDRTPKDLSAGEFFQRIVEKALAHMPVDVYTEVRERRAEASQ
;
A
#
# COMPACT_ATOMS: atom_id res chain seq x y z
N MET A 1 15.57 -16.87 -3.41
CA MET A 1 16.40 -15.80 -3.99
C MET A 1 16.21 -14.43 -3.31
N GLY A 2 15.02 -14.06 -2.79
CA GLY A 2 14.81 -12.76 -2.12
C GLY A 2 15.40 -12.57 -0.71
N SER A 3 15.97 -13.62 -0.10
CA SER A 3 16.61 -13.54 1.23
C SER A 3 18.03 -12.94 1.19
N ALA A 4 18.67 -12.90 0.02
CA ALA A 4 20.05 -12.46 -0.15
C ALA A 4 20.20 -10.95 -0.46
N TYR A 5 19.10 -10.22 -0.62
CA TYR A 5 19.10 -8.80 -0.99
C TYR A 5 18.54 -7.93 0.14
N LEU A 6 19.09 -6.72 0.27
CA LEU A 6 18.55 -5.68 1.13
C LEU A 6 17.18 -5.29 0.58
N LYS A 7 16.15 -5.41 1.43
CA LYS A 7 14.79 -5.04 1.06
C LYS A 7 14.50 -3.65 1.61
N GLN A 8 14.07 -2.76 0.72
CA GLN A 8 13.61 -1.43 1.08
C GLN A 8 12.12 -1.50 1.44
N GLY A 9 11.75 -0.97 2.61
CA GLY A 9 10.36 -0.65 2.93
C GLY A 9 10.04 0.77 2.48
N ASP A 10 8.82 1.04 2.06
CA ASP A 10 8.45 2.38 1.59
C ASP A 10 8.18 3.31 2.77
N VAL A 11 7.37 2.85 3.73
CA VAL A 11 7.14 3.55 4.99
C VAL A 11 7.52 2.64 6.14
N VAL A 12 8.38 3.15 7.03
CA VAL A 12 8.89 2.42 8.19
C VAL A 12 8.76 3.29 9.43
N ILE A 13 8.19 2.73 10.50
CA ILE A 13 8.28 3.30 11.85
C ILE A 13 9.09 2.32 12.69
N ALA A 14 10.15 2.81 13.31
CA ALA A 14 11.06 2.01 14.10
C ALA A 14 11.65 2.80 15.26
N SER A 15 12.00 2.09 16.33
CA SER A 15 12.68 2.62 17.51
C SER A 15 13.82 1.69 17.90
N TRP A 16 14.86 2.26 18.52
CA TRP A 16 15.99 1.47 19.03
C TRP A 16 15.57 0.46 20.10
N ALA A 17 14.52 0.77 20.87
CA ALA A 17 14.08 -0.07 21.99
C ALA A 17 13.25 -1.29 21.53
N THR A 18 12.51 -1.15 20.43
CA THR A 18 11.47 -2.09 20.00
C THR A 18 11.71 -2.65 18.59
N GLY A 19 12.69 -2.11 17.85
CA GLY A 19 12.96 -2.48 16.48
C GLY A 19 11.95 -1.87 15.51
N VAL A 20 11.56 -2.64 14.49
CA VAL A 20 10.61 -2.20 13.47
C VAL A 20 9.19 -2.48 13.91
N GLU A 21 8.38 -1.43 14.00
CA GLU A 21 7.03 -1.45 14.57
C GLU A 21 5.97 -1.48 13.47
N VAL A 22 6.15 -0.67 12.42
CA VAL A 22 5.25 -0.57 11.27
C VAL A 22 6.07 -0.62 10.00
N LEU A 23 5.61 -1.43 9.04
CA LEU A 23 6.12 -1.48 7.68
C LEU A 23 4.96 -1.46 6.70
N ILE A 24 4.97 -0.51 5.77
CA ILE A 24 3.99 -0.43 4.70
C ILE A 24 4.71 -0.56 3.37
N SER A 25 4.31 -1.56 2.60
CA SER A 25 4.67 -1.67 1.19
C SER A 25 3.60 -1.00 0.34
N THR A 26 4.04 -0.17 -0.58
CA THR A 26 3.19 0.56 -1.53
C THR A 26 3.42 0.02 -2.92
N LYS A 27 2.36 -0.04 -3.72
CA LYS A 27 2.47 -0.42 -5.12
C LYS A 27 1.48 0.39 -5.93
N THR A 28 1.99 1.01 -7.00
CA THR A 28 1.18 1.81 -7.92
C THR A 28 1.07 1.11 -9.27
N MET A 29 -0.12 1.07 -9.83
CA MET A 29 -0.37 0.64 -11.20
C MET A 29 -1.44 1.54 -11.82
N LEU A 30 -1.09 2.33 -12.83
CA LEU A 30 -2.03 3.25 -13.49
C LEU A 30 -2.43 2.78 -14.90
N SER A 31 -1.87 1.64 -15.35
CA SER A 31 -2.13 1.12 -16.69
C SER A 31 -1.75 -0.36 -16.80
N SER A 32 -2.18 -0.98 -17.92
CA SER A 32 -1.79 -2.35 -18.29
C SER A 32 -2.18 -3.42 -17.26
N TYR A 33 -3.32 -3.23 -16.59
CA TYR A 33 -3.85 -4.07 -15.53
C TYR A 33 -3.99 -5.54 -15.97
N ALA A 34 -4.73 -5.84 -17.06
CA ALA A 34 -4.97 -7.20 -17.55
C ALA A 34 -3.71 -8.06 -17.70
N LYS A 35 -2.58 -7.47 -18.08
CA LYS A 35 -1.32 -8.19 -18.31
C LYS A 35 -0.49 -8.36 -17.04
N ASN A 36 -0.59 -7.42 -16.11
CA ASN A 36 0.40 -7.28 -15.05
C ASN A 36 -0.15 -7.56 -13.65
N LEU A 37 -1.48 -7.45 -13.43
CA LEU A 37 -2.04 -7.51 -12.09
C LEU A 37 -1.66 -8.80 -11.34
N ARG A 38 -1.83 -9.94 -12.01
CA ARG A 38 -1.51 -11.26 -11.43
C ARG A 38 -0.04 -11.34 -10.99
N ASN A 39 0.89 -10.98 -11.87
CA ASN A 39 2.32 -11.01 -11.57
C ASN A 39 2.66 -10.07 -10.41
N ARG A 40 1.99 -8.92 -10.31
CA ARG A 40 2.21 -7.95 -9.21
C ARG A 40 1.70 -8.45 -7.87
N PHE A 41 0.60 -9.20 -7.84
CA PHE A 41 0.12 -9.82 -6.61
C PHE A 41 1.02 -10.98 -6.17
N GLU A 42 1.52 -11.79 -7.10
CA GLU A 42 2.51 -12.83 -6.80
C GLU A 42 3.82 -12.25 -6.23
N GLU A 43 4.31 -11.15 -6.83
CA GLU A 43 5.43 -10.36 -6.29
C GLU A 43 5.10 -9.88 -4.86
N GLY A 44 3.91 -9.32 -4.65
CA GLY A 44 3.42 -8.88 -3.34
C GLY A 44 3.40 -9.98 -2.27
N TYR A 45 3.05 -11.21 -2.66
CA TYR A 45 3.10 -12.38 -1.78
C TYR A 45 4.52 -12.76 -1.38
N GLY A 46 5.43 -12.85 -2.35
CA GLY A 46 6.84 -13.09 -2.09
C GLY A 46 7.43 -12.00 -1.20
N ASP A 47 7.00 -10.76 -1.43
CA ASP A 47 7.40 -9.60 -0.66
C ASP A 47 6.95 -9.68 0.79
N ALA A 48 5.71 -10.05 1.04
CA ALA A 48 5.16 -10.16 2.37
C ALA A 48 5.90 -11.23 3.19
N LYS A 49 6.10 -12.42 2.63
CA LYS A 49 6.84 -13.51 3.31
C LYS A 49 8.27 -13.11 3.65
N ASN A 50 8.91 -12.37 2.74
CA ASN A 50 10.25 -11.83 2.95
C ASN A 50 10.29 -10.78 4.08
N LEU A 51 9.28 -9.92 4.19
CA LEU A 51 9.19 -8.92 5.26
C LEU A 51 8.85 -9.57 6.60
N ARG A 52 7.84 -10.44 6.63
CA ARG A 52 7.42 -11.18 7.83
C ARG A 52 8.55 -12.01 8.41
N GLY A 53 9.35 -12.68 7.56
CA GLY A 53 10.51 -13.44 8.01
C GLY A 53 11.63 -12.58 8.63
N ARG A 54 11.74 -11.30 8.26
CA ARG A 54 12.75 -10.37 8.82
C ARG A 54 12.23 -9.58 10.03
N HIS A 55 10.95 -9.24 10.04
CA HIS A 55 10.32 -8.43 11.07
C HIS A 55 9.02 -9.10 11.56
N PRO A 56 9.12 -10.21 12.32
CA PRO A 56 7.95 -11.01 12.70
C PRO A 56 6.91 -10.24 13.52
N LEU A 57 7.38 -9.32 14.36
CA LEU A 57 6.55 -8.53 15.28
C LEU A 57 6.08 -7.18 14.71
N SER A 58 6.53 -6.80 13.51
CA SER A 58 6.07 -5.57 12.87
C SER A 58 4.64 -5.74 12.37
N ALA A 59 3.83 -4.69 12.51
CA ALA A 59 2.58 -4.60 11.75
C ALA A 59 2.91 -4.37 10.27
N LEU A 60 2.44 -5.27 9.41
CA LEU A 60 2.71 -5.21 7.96
C LEU A 60 1.48 -4.75 7.19
N GLY A 61 1.62 -3.67 6.42
CA GLY A 61 0.58 -3.13 5.56
C GLY A 61 0.95 -3.22 4.07
N PHE A 62 -0.06 -3.39 3.23
CA PHE A 62 0.07 -3.27 1.78
C PHE A 62 -0.91 -2.24 1.22
N LEU A 63 -0.41 -1.19 0.58
CA LEU A 63 -1.23 -0.15 -0.04
C LEU A 63 -1.07 -0.21 -1.55
N PHE A 64 -2.18 -0.53 -2.23
CA PHE A 64 -2.24 -0.62 -3.67
C PHE A 64 -2.96 0.60 -4.25
N VAL A 65 -2.27 1.35 -5.11
CA VAL A 65 -2.81 2.50 -5.82
C VAL A 65 -3.12 2.11 -7.25
N ALA A 66 -4.37 2.30 -7.68
CA ALA A 66 -4.81 2.11 -9.04
C ALA A 66 -5.45 3.36 -9.62
N GLY A 67 -5.39 3.51 -10.95
CA GLY A 67 -6.16 4.54 -11.64
C GLY A 67 -7.65 4.23 -11.57
N ASN A 68 -8.48 5.27 -11.49
CA ASN A 68 -9.94 5.13 -11.55
C ASN A 68 -10.43 4.65 -12.93
N ASP A 69 -9.57 4.65 -13.95
CA ASP A 69 -9.83 4.09 -15.27
C ASP A 69 -9.78 2.55 -15.31
N ILE A 70 -9.43 1.88 -14.20
CA ILE A 70 -9.46 0.42 -14.09
C ILE A 70 -10.85 -0.14 -14.40
N SER A 71 -10.90 -1.20 -15.22
CA SER A 71 -12.16 -1.87 -15.54
C SER A 71 -12.73 -2.61 -14.32
N ASP A 72 -14.06 -2.78 -14.26
CA ASP A 72 -14.70 -3.43 -13.11
C ASP A 72 -14.24 -4.88 -12.91
N ALA A 73 -13.91 -5.60 -13.99
CA ALA A 73 -13.37 -6.95 -13.92
C ALA A 73 -11.97 -6.97 -13.27
N GLU A 74 -11.10 -6.04 -13.65
CA GLU A 74 -9.75 -5.93 -13.09
C GLU A 74 -9.79 -5.42 -11.65
N LEU A 75 -10.70 -4.49 -11.35
CA LEU A 75 -10.96 -3.99 -10.00
C LEU A 75 -11.45 -5.12 -9.08
N GLY A 76 -12.43 -5.90 -9.52
CA GLY A 76 -12.92 -7.06 -8.77
C GLY A 76 -11.81 -8.06 -8.46
N PHE A 77 -10.98 -8.37 -9.46
CA PHE A 77 -9.81 -9.22 -9.25
C PHE A 77 -8.79 -8.59 -8.28
N ALA A 78 -8.51 -7.29 -8.37
CA ALA A 78 -7.62 -6.59 -7.45
C ALA A 78 -8.11 -6.68 -6.00
N VAL A 79 -9.40 -6.42 -5.79
CA VAL A 79 -10.07 -6.50 -4.49
C VAL A 79 -9.96 -7.90 -3.91
N ASP A 80 -10.22 -8.93 -4.71
CA ASP A 80 -10.10 -10.33 -4.27
C ASP A 80 -8.65 -10.67 -3.88
N MET A 81 -7.66 -10.24 -4.66
CA MET A 81 -6.26 -10.52 -4.33
C MET A 81 -5.80 -9.76 -3.08
N LEU A 82 -6.20 -8.51 -2.89
CA LEU A 82 -5.91 -7.75 -1.66
C LEU A 82 -6.53 -8.39 -0.43
N ARG A 83 -7.74 -8.96 -0.55
CA ARG A 83 -8.37 -9.73 0.53
C ARG A 83 -7.56 -11.00 0.85
N LYS A 84 -7.09 -11.72 -0.17
CA LYS A 84 -6.27 -12.91 0.03
C LYS A 84 -4.92 -12.59 0.70
N LEU A 85 -4.26 -11.51 0.29
CA LEU A 85 -3.02 -11.02 0.90
C LEU A 85 -3.14 -10.76 2.42
N ARG A 86 -4.33 -10.43 2.91
CA ARG A 86 -4.58 -10.23 4.34
C ARG A 86 -5.03 -11.49 5.08
N SER A 87 -5.61 -12.45 4.36
CA SER A 87 -6.19 -13.65 4.98
C SER A 87 -5.15 -14.69 5.40
N GLU A 88 -3.96 -14.64 4.82
CA GLU A 88 -2.87 -15.56 5.13
C GLU A 88 -2.05 -15.05 6.32
N PRO A 89 -1.81 -15.88 7.36
CA PRO A 89 -1.20 -15.43 8.62
C PRO A 89 0.23 -14.90 8.49
N ASP A 90 0.97 -15.32 7.45
CA ASP A 90 2.39 -14.96 7.26
C ASP A 90 2.61 -13.92 6.15
N VAL A 91 1.56 -13.16 5.79
CA VAL A 91 1.59 -12.17 4.71
C VAL A 91 1.40 -10.77 5.33
N TYR A 92 0.39 -10.00 4.93
CA TYR A 92 0.13 -8.66 5.46
C TYR A 92 -0.98 -8.71 6.51
N ASP A 93 -0.90 -7.87 7.54
CA ASP A 93 -1.97 -7.73 8.52
C ASP A 93 -3.16 -6.93 7.97
N CYS A 94 -2.89 -6.01 7.05
CA CYS A 94 -3.88 -5.15 6.45
C CYS A 94 -3.52 -4.75 5.02
N ALA A 95 -4.55 -4.47 4.22
CA ALA A 95 -4.42 -4.05 2.83
C ALA A 95 -5.33 -2.86 2.55
N CYS A 96 -4.86 -1.95 1.69
CA CYS A 96 -5.59 -0.77 1.25
C CYS A 96 -5.64 -0.72 -0.27
N LEU A 97 -6.78 -0.31 -0.82
CA LEU A 97 -6.93 0.08 -2.20
C LEU A 97 -7.19 1.60 -2.24
N LEU A 98 -6.37 2.33 -2.99
CA LEU A 98 -6.62 3.72 -3.34
C LEU A 98 -6.87 3.84 -4.84
N LEU A 99 -8.06 4.28 -5.20
CA LEU A 99 -8.35 4.67 -6.57
C LEU A 99 -8.08 6.16 -6.75
N ILE A 100 -7.32 6.51 -7.78
CA ILE A 100 -6.98 7.90 -8.08
C ILE A 100 -7.40 8.31 -9.48
N GLU A 101 -7.90 9.53 -9.61
CA GLU A 101 -8.23 10.16 -10.88
C GLU A 101 -7.24 11.31 -11.17
N GLY A 102 -7.01 11.59 -12.45
CA GLY A 102 -6.14 12.70 -12.89
C GLY A 102 -4.64 12.40 -12.82
N ALA A 103 -4.25 11.18 -12.44
CA ALA A 103 -2.86 10.76 -12.48
C ALA A 103 -2.41 10.45 -13.93
N PRO A 104 -1.21 10.85 -14.34
CA PRO A 104 -0.72 10.57 -15.68
C PRO A 104 -0.57 9.07 -15.87
N THR A 105 -1.43 8.47 -16.72
CA THR A 105 -1.22 7.12 -17.24
C THR A 105 -0.16 7.26 -18.32
N SER A 106 0.88 6.43 -18.32
CA SER A 106 2.08 6.59 -19.15
C SER A 106 1.84 6.33 -20.65
N LYS A 107 0.98 7.13 -21.27
CA LYS A 107 0.74 7.23 -22.72
C LYS A 107 0.82 8.68 -23.22
N ALA A 108 1.59 9.54 -22.56
CA ALA A 108 2.05 10.75 -23.26
C ALA A 108 3.03 10.29 -24.36
N PRO A 109 2.80 10.61 -25.65
CA PRO A 109 3.83 10.41 -26.65
C PRO A 109 5.02 11.29 -26.26
N VAL A 110 6.16 10.66 -26.00
CA VAL A 110 7.44 11.36 -25.97
C VAL A 110 7.84 11.46 -27.43
N ASP A 111 7.49 12.57 -28.08
CA ASP A 111 8.00 12.85 -29.42
C ASP A 111 9.54 12.86 -29.39
N GLY A 112 10.12 12.29 -30.45
CA GLY A 112 11.52 11.89 -30.52
C GLY A 112 12.54 13.05 -30.42
N PRO A 113 13.84 12.70 -30.44
CA PRO A 113 14.89 13.53 -29.88
C PRO A 113 15.40 14.55 -30.90
N ASP A 114 14.71 15.67 -31.11
CA ASP A 114 15.34 16.88 -31.68
C ASP A 114 14.53 18.18 -31.51
N SER A 115 14.24 18.57 -30.27
CA SER A 115 13.84 19.95 -29.98
C SER A 115 14.25 20.30 -28.56
N GLY A 116 15.21 21.23 -28.44
CA GLY A 116 15.70 21.80 -27.19
C GLY A 116 14.67 22.71 -26.51
N ASP A 117 13.43 22.24 -26.42
CA ASP A 117 12.32 22.94 -25.79
C ASP A 117 12.08 22.41 -24.38
N GLU A 118 11.85 23.36 -23.49
CA GLU A 118 11.46 23.26 -22.10
C GLU A 118 10.60 22.00 -21.84
N VAL A 119 11.07 21.13 -20.93
CA VAL A 119 10.30 19.97 -20.44
C VAL A 119 8.96 20.50 -19.94
N THR A 120 7.94 20.41 -20.79
CA THR A 120 6.59 20.81 -20.45
C THR A 120 6.10 19.74 -19.49
N LEU A 121 6.27 19.99 -18.18
CA LEU A 121 5.65 19.20 -17.14
C LEU A 121 4.16 19.12 -17.51
N PRO A 122 3.58 17.92 -17.70
CA PRO A 122 2.18 17.80 -18.04
C PRO A 122 1.41 18.63 -17.01
N SER A 123 0.48 19.47 -17.49
CA SER A 123 -0.32 20.35 -16.65
C SER A 123 -0.72 19.58 -15.40
N THR A 124 -0.37 20.08 -14.22
CA THR A 124 -0.66 19.46 -12.93
C THR A 124 -2.18 19.35 -12.78
N GLY A 125 -2.75 18.32 -13.40
CA GLY A 125 -4.14 17.94 -13.24
C GLY A 125 -4.35 17.67 -11.78
N ARG A 126 -5.48 18.14 -11.24
CA ARG A 126 -5.84 17.87 -9.85
C ARG A 126 -5.98 16.36 -9.69
N VAL A 127 -5.06 15.75 -8.94
CA VAL A 127 -5.17 14.34 -8.54
C VAL A 127 -6.18 14.26 -7.40
N ALA A 128 -7.17 13.37 -7.53
CA ALA A 128 -8.20 13.16 -6.53
C ALA A 128 -8.31 11.68 -6.17
N VAL A 129 -8.61 11.41 -4.89
CA VAL A 129 -8.91 10.05 -4.42
C VAL A 129 -10.40 9.77 -4.65
N VAL A 130 -10.70 8.61 -5.24
CA VAL A 130 -12.04 8.15 -5.53
C VAL A 130 -12.44 7.10 -4.49
N HIS A 131 -13.34 7.49 -3.58
CA HIS A 131 -13.76 6.64 -2.46
C HIS A 131 -14.89 5.67 -2.83
N ASP A 132 -15.82 6.08 -3.70
CA ASP A 132 -17.09 5.35 -3.92
C ASP A 132 -16.92 3.95 -4.50
N ARG A 133 -15.88 3.72 -5.30
CA ARG A 133 -15.56 2.42 -5.90
C ARG A 133 -14.65 1.56 -5.02
N THR A 134 -14.13 2.11 -3.92
CA THR A 134 -13.24 1.40 -3.01
C THR A 134 -14.09 0.66 -1.96
N PRO A 135 -13.99 -0.68 -1.85
CA PRO A 135 -14.69 -1.42 -0.81
C PRO A 135 -14.31 -0.92 0.59
N LYS A 136 -15.29 -0.82 1.50
CA LYS A 136 -15.08 -0.29 2.86
C LYS A 136 -13.94 -1.02 3.60
N ASP A 137 -13.85 -2.34 3.44
CA ASP A 137 -12.84 -3.19 4.08
C ASP A 137 -11.41 -2.99 3.52
N LEU A 138 -11.26 -2.27 2.41
CA LEU A 138 -9.97 -1.90 1.79
C LEU A 138 -9.76 -0.38 1.79
N SER A 139 -10.65 0.38 2.44
CA SER A 139 -10.54 1.83 2.53
C SER A 139 -9.32 2.27 3.36
N ALA A 140 -8.87 3.50 3.13
CA ALA A 140 -7.78 4.10 3.91
C ALA A 140 -8.10 4.14 5.41
N GLY A 141 -9.36 4.47 5.78
CA GLY A 141 -9.78 4.52 7.18
C GLY A 141 -9.64 3.17 7.88
N GLU A 142 -10.16 2.10 7.26
CA GLU A 142 -10.04 0.73 7.78
C GLU A 142 -8.56 0.29 7.84
N PHE A 143 -7.76 0.63 6.83
CA PHE A 143 -6.34 0.30 6.77
C PHE A 143 -5.56 0.94 7.92
N PHE A 144 -5.69 2.26 8.11
CA PHE A 144 -4.98 2.98 9.17
C PHE A 144 -5.42 2.53 10.55
N GLN A 145 -6.72 2.28 10.74
CA GLN A 145 -7.21 1.73 12.00
C GLN A 145 -6.55 0.38 12.29
N ARG A 146 -6.56 -0.56 11.34
CA ARG A 146 -6.00 -1.90 11.52
C ARG A 146 -4.50 -1.92 11.73
N ILE A 147 -3.75 -1.07 11.01
CA ILE A 147 -2.30 -1.09 11.15
C ILE A 147 -1.86 -0.52 12.50
N VAL A 148 -2.52 0.53 12.99
CA VAL A 148 -2.29 1.08 14.34
C VAL A 148 -2.68 0.06 15.40
N GLU A 149 -3.82 -0.63 15.21
CA GLU A 149 -4.26 -1.74 16.06
C GLU A 149 -3.20 -2.83 16.23
N LYS A 150 -2.67 -3.30 15.10
CA LYS A 150 -1.67 -4.35 15.07
C LYS A 150 -0.34 -3.90 15.66
N ALA A 151 0.08 -2.68 15.36
CA ALA A 151 1.31 -2.12 15.90
C ALA A 151 1.23 -2.06 17.43
N LEU A 152 0.16 -1.48 17.98
CA LEU A 152 -0.04 -1.37 19.43
C LEU A 152 -0.23 -2.72 20.13
N ALA A 153 -0.69 -3.77 19.43
CA ALA A 153 -0.84 -5.11 19.98
C ALA A 153 0.51 -5.83 20.16
N HIS A 154 1.53 -5.48 19.37
CA HIS A 154 2.87 -6.05 19.48
C HIS A 154 3.81 -5.25 20.37
N MET A 155 3.48 -3.99 20.65
CA MET A 155 4.27 -3.12 21.50
C MET A 155 3.89 -3.25 22.99
N PRO A 156 4.87 -3.05 23.90
CA PRO A 156 4.59 -2.90 25.33
C PRO A 156 3.55 -1.81 25.60
N VAL A 157 2.80 -1.97 26.69
CA VAL A 157 1.65 -1.09 27.02
C VAL A 157 2.06 0.28 27.52
N ASP A 158 3.28 0.40 28.05
CA ASP A 158 3.92 1.62 28.52
C ASP A 158 4.58 2.43 27.39
N VAL A 159 4.64 1.87 26.17
CA VAL A 159 5.09 2.57 24.97
C VAL A 159 3.88 3.17 24.23
N TYR A 160 4.03 4.43 23.81
CA TYR A 160 2.99 5.24 23.15
C TYR A 160 1.67 5.35 23.93
N THR A 161 1.74 5.63 25.23
CA THR A 161 0.56 5.79 26.11
C THR A 161 -0.45 6.80 25.57
N GLU A 162 0.02 7.95 25.08
CA GLU A 162 -0.83 8.99 24.48
C GLU A 162 -1.63 8.47 23.27
N VAL A 163 -1.03 7.62 22.43
CA VAL A 163 -1.73 7.03 21.27
C VAL A 163 -2.83 6.09 21.74
N ARG A 164 -2.58 5.33 22.82
CA ARG A 164 -3.58 4.42 23.41
C ARG A 164 -4.74 5.19 24.05
N GLU A 165 -4.45 6.29 24.73
CA GLU A 165 -5.46 7.18 25.33
C GLU A 165 -6.36 7.81 24.26
N ARG A 166 -5.78 8.47 23.25
CA ARG A 166 -6.53 9.07 22.13
C ARG A 166 -7.42 8.05 21.42
N ARG A 167 -6.95 6.81 21.30
CA ARG A 167 -7.74 5.72 20.71
C ARG A 167 -8.90 5.27 21.59
N ALA A 168 -8.69 5.20 22.90
CA ALA A 168 -9.76 4.87 23.85
C ALA A 168 -10.86 5.93 23.84
N GLU A 169 -10.49 7.22 23.73
CA GLU A 169 -11.43 8.34 23.58
C GLU A 169 -12.20 8.27 22.26
N ALA A 170 -11.53 7.97 21.15
CA ALA A 170 -12.17 7.86 19.83
C ALA A 170 -13.11 6.65 19.67
N SER A 171 -13.06 5.68 20.60
CA SER A 171 -13.91 4.49 20.59
C SER A 171 -15.16 4.61 21.48
N GLN A 172 -15.31 5.73 22.19
CA GLN A 172 -16.48 6.08 23.00
C GLN A 172 -17.51 6.86 22.18
#